data_AF-A0A1V4FIH4-F1
#
_entry.id   AF-A0A1V4FIH4-F1
#
_cell.length_a   1.000
_cell.length_b   1.000
_cell.length_c   1.000
_cell.angle_alpha   90.00
_cell.angle_beta   90.00
_cell.angle_gamma   90.00
#
_symmetry.space_group_name_H-M   'P 1'
#
loop_
_entity.id
_entity.type
_entity.pdbx_description
1 polymer ?
#
loop_
_entity_poly.entity_id
_entity_poly.type
_entity_poly.pdbx_seq_one_letter_code
_entity_poly.pdbx_strand_id
1 'polypeptide(L)'
;MEIINKYDAIHKQLIQPYIYGSVNKNVFNHKLENPLTIDEIGLYVFLITRAGRIFSTNGEKISFPSDVKSLYKAIYKQKKLSGSYKNTIDSIKEMLDHLTSKDLIRSKQIHGIECVELTEIKEQAYARIYPMNTQIIIKKCKGKALLRRLAVYAAFRSMIFEGKNGNKIIEKPIAYMATLLGIPKSTMETHIKWLRDNYVIAYFKCSISETKAPEKIIYADIMDCIILKENIKYKLAKGHIKEVLE
;
A
#
# COMPACT_ATOMS: atom_id res chain seq x y z
N MET A 1 29.74 -1.85 -9.77
CA MET A 1 29.33 -0.42 -9.66
C MET A 1 28.02 -0.14 -10.41
N GLU A 2 27.62 -0.95 -11.41
CA GLU A 2 26.37 -0.74 -12.15
C GLU A 2 25.10 -1.01 -11.32
N ILE A 3 25.09 -2.06 -10.49
CA ILE A 3 23.90 -2.47 -9.72
C ILE A 3 23.38 -1.34 -8.82
N ILE A 4 24.28 -0.61 -8.14
CA ILE A 4 23.90 0.47 -7.21
C ILE A 4 23.23 1.66 -7.91
N ASN A 5 23.43 1.79 -9.23
CA ASN A 5 22.86 2.86 -10.05
C ASN A 5 21.55 2.45 -10.74
N LYS A 6 21.01 1.24 -10.45
CA LYS A 6 19.83 0.69 -11.16
C LYS A 6 18.57 1.56 -11.14
N TYR A 7 18.45 2.47 -10.17
CA TYR A 7 17.31 3.37 -10.06
C TYR A 7 17.55 4.77 -10.66
N ASP A 8 18.75 5.09 -11.16
CA ASP A 8 19.10 6.45 -11.59
C ASP A 8 18.25 6.93 -12.78
N ALA A 9 18.01 6.05 -13.76
CA ALA A 9 17.18 6.36 -14.92
C ALA A 9 15.70 6.52 -14.54
N ILE A 10 15.20 5.66 -13.65
CA ILE A 10 13.81 5.69 -13.19
C ILE A 10 13.56 6.94 -12.35
N HIS A 11 14.48 7.28 -11.45
CA HIS A 11 14.34 8.45 -10.57
C HIS A 11 14.14 9.75 -11.37
N LYS A 12 14.83 9.92 -12.49
CA LYS A 12 14.66 11.09 -13.38
C LYS A 12 13.25 11.22 -13.97
N GLN A 13 12.49 10.13 -14.01
CA GLN A 13 11.11 10.09 -14.51
C GLN A 13 10.08 10.19 -13.38
N LEU A 14 10.50 10.08 -12.12
CA LEU A 14 9.61 10.16 -10.96
C LEU A 14 9.28 11.62 -10.64
N ILE A 15 8.00 11.95 -10.66
CA ILE A 15 7.49 13.23 -10.17
C ILE A 15 7.15 13.05 -8.69
N GLN A 16 7.83 13.78 -7.79
CA GLN A 16 7.47 13.73 -6.37
C GLN A 16 6.04 14.22 -6.17
N PRO A 17 5.14 13.39 -5.60
CA PRO A 17 3.76 13.78 -5.42
C PRO A 17 3.65 14.69 -4.20
N TYR A 18 3.15 15.92 -4.41
CA TYR A 18 2.71 16.80 -3.32
C TYR A 18 1.40 16.33 -2.66
N ILE A 19 0.74 15.33 -3.24
CA ILE A 19 -0.57 14.82 -2.83
C ILE A 19 -0.41 13.34 -2.44
N TYR A 20 -1.00 12.97 -1.31
CA TYR A 20 -1.04 11.58 -0.84
C TYR A 20 -2.39 11.26 -0.19
N GLY A 21 -2.76 9.98 -0.26
CA GLY A 21 -3.78 9.42 0.61
C GLY A 21 -3.20 9.10 1.97
N SER A 22 -4.01 9.13 3.02
CA SER A 22 -3.61 8.75 4.38
C SER A 22 -4.36 7.50 4.79
N VAL A 23 -3.63 6.46 5.21
CA VAL A 23 -4.17 5.20 5.73
C VAL A 23 -3.88 5.14 7.22
N ASN A 24 -4.90 4.90 8.05
CA ASN A 24 -4.70 4.73 9.50
C ASN A 24 -3.84 3.48 9.77
N LYS A 25 -2.73 3.60 10.51
CA LYS A 25 -1.83 2.46 10.78
C LYS A 25 -2.48 1.38 11.66
N ASN A 26 -3.51 1.71 12.42
CA ASN A 26 -4.22 0.77 13.29
C ASN A 26 -4.95 -0.33 12.51
N VAL A 27 -5.19 -0.13 11.21
CA VAL A 27 -5.80 -1.16 10.35
C VAL A 27 -4.88 -2.38 10.15
N PHE A 28 -3.57 -2.24 10.42
CA PHE A 28 -2.58 -3.31 10.28
C PHE A 28 -2.34 -4.10 11.58
N ASN A 29 -3.38 -4.23 12.40
CA ASN A 29 -3.30 -4.94 13.67
C ASN A 29 -4.16 -6.21 13.67
N HIS A 30 -3.63 -7.28 13.07
CA HIS A 30 -4.26 -8.61 13.02
C HIS A 30 -4.51 -9.28 14.38
N LYS A 31 -4.00 -8.71 15.49
CA LYS A 31 -4.18 -9.24 16.85
C LYS A 31 -5.39 -8.65 17.59
N LEU A 32 -6.08 -7.67 17.00
CA LEU A 32 -7.30 -7.11 17.58
C LEU A 32 -8.43 -8.13 17.56
N GLU A 33 -9.38 -7.96 18.47
CA GLU A 33 -10.66 -8.67 18.41
C GLU A 33 -11.39 -8.24 17.11
N ASN A 34 -11.67 -9.23 16.27
CA ASN A 34 -12.22 -9.06 14.92
C ASN A 34 -11.36 -8.11 14.04
N PRO A 35 -10.17 -8.56 13.59
CA PRO A 35 -9.28 -7.73 12.77
C PRO A 35 -9.81 -7.61 11.33
N LEU A 36 -9.40 -6.55 10.64
CA LEU A 36 -9.66 -6.43 9.20
C LEU A 36 -8.85 -7.48 8.43
N THR A 37 -9.51 -8.12 7.46
CA THR A 37 -8.88 -8.98 6.48
C THR A 37 -8.05 -8.15 5.49
N ILE A 38 -7.11 -8.81 4.82
CA ILE A 38 -6.31 -8.19 3.76
C ILE A 38 -7.16 -7.62 2.61
N ASP A 39 -8.30 -8.25 2.29
CA ASP A 39 -9.19 -7.80 1.23
C ASP A 39 -9.93 -6.49 1.66
N GLU A 40 -10.34 -6.39 2.93
CA GLU A 40 -10.96 -5.18 3.52
C GLU A 40 -9.98 -4.01 3.62
N ILE A 41 -8.76 -4.26 4.09
CA ILE A 41 -7.69 -3.25 4.09
C ILE A 41 -7.44 -2.77 2.65
N GLY A 42 -7.44 -3.68 1.69
CA GLY A 42 -7.30 -3.36 0.27
C GLY A 42 -8.44 -2.49 -0.26
N LEU A 43 -9.68 -2.77 0.14
CA LEU A 43 -10.85 -1.98 -0.21
C LEU A 43 -10.78 -0.57 0.40
N TYR A 44 -10.41 -0.46 1.68
CA TYR A 44 -10.21 0.83 2.35
C TYR A 44 -9.17 1.69 1.64
N VAL A 45 -8.02 1.10 1.29
CA VAL A 45 -6.97 1.78 0.51
C VAL A 45 -7.50 2.19 -0.86
N PHE A 46 -8.26 1.33 -1.54
CA PHE A 46 -8.87 1.66 -2.83
C PHE A 46 -9.81 2.86 -2.74
N LEU A 47 -10.65 2.93 -1.71
CA LEU A 47 -11.55 4.06 -1.45
C LEU A 47 -10.76 5.36 -1.23
N ILE A 48 -9.68 5.31 -0.43
CA ILE A 48 -8.77 6.45 -0.21
C ILE A 48 -8.16 6.95 -1.52
N THR A 49 -7.72 6.05 -2.40
CA THR A 49 -7.08 6.46 -3.68
C THR A 49 -8.02 7.15 -4.65
N ARG A 50 -9.34 6.99 -4.45
CA ARG A 50 -10.39 7.59 -5.27
C ARG A 50 -11.06 8.78 -4.59
N ALA A 51 -10.74 9.04 -3.33
CA ALA A 51 -11.39 10.07 -2.58
C ALA A 51 -10.85 11.46 -2.94
N GLY A 52 -11.76 12.41 -3.06
CA GLY A 52 -11.47 13.83 -3.22
C GLY A 52 -12.12 14.63 -2.09
N ARG A 53 -11.65 15.86 -1.86
CA ARG A 53 -12.36 16.80 -0.98
C ARG A 53 -13.52 17.43 -1.75
N ILE A 54 -14.72 17.39 -1.19
CA ILE A 54 -15.91 17.99 -1.81
C ILE A 54 -16.27 19.28 -1.08
N PHE A 55 -16.28 20.41 -1.80
CA PHE A 55 -16.56 21.72 -1.20
C PHE A 55 -18.00 21.87 -0.70
N SER A 56 -18.98 21.27 -1.39
CA SER A 56 -20.39 21.29 -0.97
C SER A 56 -20.65 20.54 0.34
N THR A 57 -19.68 19.79 0.85
CA THR A 57 -19.75 19.07 2.12
C THR A 57 -18.67 19.54 3.10
N ASN A 58 -18.37 20.85 3.12
CA ASN A 58 -17.36 21.45 4.00
C ASN A 58 -15.95 20.83 3.88
N GLY A 59 -15.61 20.27 2.71
CA GLY A 59 -14.28 19.74 2.44
C GLY A 59 -14.04 18.32 2.98
N GLU A 60 -15.10 17.59 3.32
CA GLU A 60 -15.04 16.15 3.64
C GLU A 60 -14.36 15.34 2.52
N LYS A 61 -13.69 14.25 2.89
CA LYS A 61 -13.05 13.34 1.95
C LYS A 61 -14.03 12.26 1.52
N ILE A 62 -14.54 12.38 0.30
CA ILE A 62 -15.56 11.49 -0.25
C ILE A 62 -14.97 10.67 -1.40
N SER A 63 -15.21 9.37 -1.38
CA SER A 63 -14.94 8.44 -2.48
C SER A 63 -16.21 8.28 -3.33
N PHE A 64 -16.11 8.57 -4.63
CA PHE A 64 -17.25 8.67 -5.54
C PHE A 64 -17.03 7.94 -6.89
N PRO A 65 -18.07 7.34 -7.49
CA PRO A 65 -19.23 6.71 -6.83
C PRO A 65 -18.77 5.43 -6.10
N SER A 66 -19.42 5.12 -4.98
CA SER A 66 -19.03 4.00 -4.10
C SER A 66 -20.16 3.02 -3.79
N ASP A 67 -21.24 3.04 -4.57
CA ASP A 67 -22.22 1.94 -4.53
C ASP A 67 -21.55 0.61 -4.88
N VAL A 68 -22.08 -0.48 -4.33
CA VAL A 68 -21.47 -1.81 -4.41
C VAL A 68 -21.25 -2.27 -5.86
N LYS A 69 -22.16 -1.90 -6.78
CA LYS A 69 -22.07 -2.25 -8.21
C LYS A 69 -20.97 -1.47 -8.92
N SER A 70 -20.82 -0.18 -8.60
CA SER A 70 -19.72 0.65 -9.11
C SER A 70 -18.37 0.17 -8.61
N LEU A 71 -18.26 -0.17 -7.31
CA LEU A 71 -17.03 -0.74 -6.74
C LEU A 71 -16.68 -2.08 -7.39
N TYR A 72 -17.64 -2.96 -7.58
CA TYR A 72 -17.43 -4.22 -8.29
C TYR A 72 -16.84 -4.01 -9.68
N LYS A 73 -17.46 -3.12 -10.49
CA LYS A 73 -16.96 -2.82 -11.84
C LYS A 73 -15.54 -2.26 -11.80
N ALA A 74 -15.25 -1.36 -10.85
CA ALA A 74 -13.96 -0.71 -10.75
C ALA A 74 -12.84 -1.68 -10.28
N ILE A 75 -13.12 -2.53 -9.29
CA ILE A 75 -12.15 -3.47 -8.71
C ILE A 75 -11.95 -4.67 -9.65
N TYR A 76 -13.02 -5.26 -10.15
CA TYR A 76 -12.96 -6.51 -10.93
C TYR A 76 -12.80 -6.28 -12.44
N LYS A 77 -12.92 -5.03 -12.91
CA LYS A 77 -12.79 -4.64 -14.33
C LYS A 77 -13.69 -5.47 -15.27
N GLN A 78 -14.85 -5.90 -14.77
CA GLN A 78 -15.77 -6.68 -15.56
C GLN A 78 -16.67 -5.77 -16.41
N LYS A 79 -16.83 -6.13 -17.68
CA LYS A 79 -17.76 -5.48 -18.61
C LYS A 79 -19.17 -6.09 -18.56
N LYS A 80 -19.32 -7.34 -18.09
CA LYS A 80 -20.58 -8.09 -17.98
C LYS A 80 -20.64 -8.81 -16.63
N LEU A 81 -21.83 -9.11 -16.12
CA LEU A 81 -22.05 -9.79 -14.84
C LEU A 81 -21.63 -11.26 -14.95
N SER A 82 -20.66 -11.73 -14.15
CA SER A 82 -20.26 -13.15 -14.09
C SER A 82 -21.22 -13.99 -13.23
N GLY A 83 -21.23 -15.32 -13.38
CA GLY A 83 -22.05 -16.21 -12.54
C GLY A 83 -21.76 -16.09 -11.03
N SER A 84 -20.57 -15.62 -10.66
CA SER A 84 -20.16 -15.30 -9.29
C SER A 84 -20.52 -13.87 -8.84
N TYR A 85 -21.29 -13.12 -9.63
CA TYR A 85 -21.58 -11.70 -9.40
C TYR A 85 -22.21 -11.47 -8.03
N LYS A 86 -23.24 -12.24 -7.68
CA LYS A 86 -23.97 -12.10 -6.42
C LYS A 86 -23.02 -12.25 -5.22
N ASN A 87 -22.29 -13.36 -5.14
CA ASN A 87 -21.33 -13.62 -4.06
C ASN A 87 -20.24 -12.53 -3.97
N THR A 88 -19.84 -11.93 -5.10
CA THR A 88 -18.82 -10.88 -5.11
C THR A 88 -19.38 -9.56 -4.61
N ILE A 89 -20.61 -9.21 -5.00
CA ILE A 89 -21.32 -8.02 -4.54
C ILE A 89 -21.59 -8.12 -3.04
N ASP A 90 -22.11 -9.27 -2.59
CA ASP A 90 -22.37 -9.54 -1.17
C ASP A 90 -21.08 -9.41 -0.36
N SER A 91 -19.97 -9.97 -0.84
CA SER A 91 -18.66 -9.82 -0.21
C SER A 91 -18.17 -8.36 -0.16
N ILE A 92 -18.39 -7.54 -1.20
CA ILE A 92 -18.04 -6.11 -1.13
C ILE A 92 -18.89 -5.39 -0.10
N LYS A 93 -20.19 -5.72 -0.03
CA LYS A 93 -21.10 -5.14 0.95
C LYS A 93 -20.66 -5.48 2.38
N GLU A 94 -20.38 -6.75 2.67
CA GLU A 94 -19.87 -7.20 3.97
C GLU A 94 -18.59 -6.45 4.38
N MET A 95 -17.66 -6.27 3.43
CA MET A 95 -16.43 -5.50 3.70
C MET A 95 -16.72 -4.03 4.01
N LEU A 96 -17.68 -3.39 3.32
CA LEU A 96 -18.09 -2.01 3.60
C LEU A 96 -18.77 -1.90 4.98
N ASP A 97 -19.63 -2.86 5.32
CA ASP A 97 -20.31 -2.92 6.61
C ASP A 97 -19.29 -3.06 7.75
N HIS A 98 -18.28 -3.92 7.60
CA HIS A 98 -17.21 -4.07 8.58
C HIS A 98 -16.31 -2.83 8.69
N LEU A 99 -15.95 -2.19 7.56
CA LEU A 99 -15.21 -0.92 7.60
C LEU A 99 -16.00 0.20 8.30
N THR A 100 -17.33 0.20 8.14
CA THR A 100 -18.24 1.14 8.82
C THR A 100 -18.31 0.85 10.31
N SER A 101 -18.41 -0.43 10.72
CA SER A 101 -18.43 -0.81 12.14
C SER A 101 -17.11 -0.51 12.86
N LYS A 102 -16.01 -0.29 12.12
CA LYS A 102 -14.71 0.15 12.65
C LYS A 102 -14.52 1.68 12.59
N ASP A 103 -15.55 2.44 12.23
CA ASP A 103 -15.55 3.91 12.05
C ASP A 103 -14.42 4.39 11.11
N LEU A 104 -14.06 3.58 10.12
CA LEU A 104 -13.07 3.97 9.09
C LEU A 104 -13.73 4.72 7.93
N ILE A 105 -15.00 4.42 7.69
CA ILE A 105 -15.81 4.99 6.64
C ILE A 105 -17.25 5.21 7.12
N ARG A 106 -18.00 6.06 6.41
CA ARG A 106 -19.44 6.25 6.59
C ARG A 106 -20.14 6.25 5.24
N SER A 107 -21.28 5.58 5.14
CA SER A 107 -22.12 5.67 3.94
C SER A 107 -22.82 7.02 3.89
N LYS A 108 -22.86 7.62 2.71
CA LYS A 108 -23.47 8.94 2.47
C LYS A 108 -24.17 8.95 1.12
N GLN A 109 -25.23 9.74 1.00
CA GLN A 109 -25.84 10.04 -0.30
C GLN A 109 -25.57 11.50 -0.68
N ILE A 110 -25.07 11.71 -1.89
CA ILE A 110 -24.84 13.04 -2.46
C ILE A 110 -25.56 13.09 -3.81
N HIS A 111 -26.54 13.98 -3.94
CA HIS A 111 -27.39 14.10 -5.14
C HIS A 111 -28.00 12.76 -5.62
N GLY A 112 -28.44 11.92 -4.68
CA GLY A 112 -29.04 10.61 -4.96
C GLY A 112 -28.04 9.51 -5.33
N ILE A 113 -26.73 9.77 -5.23
CA ILE A 113 -25.67 8.81 -5.52
C ILE A 113 -25.04 8.34 -4.22
N GLU A 114 -24.91 7.03 -4.06
CA GLU A 114 -24.28 6.42 -2.89
C GLU A 114 -22.75 6.60 -2.93
N CYS A 115 -22.23 7.13 -1.84
CA CYS A 115 -20.86 7.58 -1.66
C CYS A 115 -20.32 7.02 -0.34
N VAL A 116 -19.01 7.03 -0.23
CA VAL A 116 -18.33 6.69 1.02
C VAL A 116 -17.54 7.91 1.50
N GLU A 117 -17.88 8.39 2.69
CA GLU A 117 -17.08 9.36 3.43
C GLU A 117 -15.96 8.62 4.19
N LEU A 118 -14.74 9.14 4.12
CA LEU A 118 -13.60 8.62 4.86
C LEU A 118 -13.49 9.36 6.19
N THR A 119 -13.44 8.62 7.29
CA THR A 119 -13.23 9.21 8.61
C THR A 119 -11.86 9.89 8.68
N GLU A 120 -11.80 11.07 9.28
CA GLU A 120 -10.55 11.78 9.48
C GLU A 120 -9.61 11.01 10.42
N ILE A 121 -8.35 10.91 10.03
CA ILE A 121 -7.32 10.26 10.84
C ILE A 121 -6.73 11.31 11.78
N LYS A 122 -6.94 11.15 13.09
CA LYS A 122 -6.29 11.97 14.12
C LYS A 122 -4.76 11.83 14.02
N GLU A 123 -4.04 12.91 14.33
CA GLU A 123 -2.62 13.08 13.97
C GLU A 123 -1.68 11.95 14.44
N GLN A 124 -0.57 11.80 13.69
CA GLN A 124 0.62 10.97 13.95
C GLN A 124 0.56 9.44 13.69
N ALA A 125 -0.61 8.83 13.46
CA ALA A 125 -0.71 7.38 13.22
C ALA A 125 -1.14 6.99 11.80
N TYR A 126 -0.62 7.64 10.75
CA TYR A 126 -0.96 7.31 9.36
C TYR A 126 0.23 6.91 8.50
N ALA A 127 -0.03 6.06 7.51
CA ALA A 127 0.85 5.77 6.39
C ALA A 127 0.42 6.61 5.19
N ARG A 128 1.38 7.26 4.51
CA ARG A 128 1.07 7.91 3.23
C ARG A 128 1.00 6.85 2.14
N ILE A 129 0.07 7.00 1.21
CA ILE A 129 0.01 6.22 -0.03
C ILE A 129 0.07 7.17 -1.22
N TYR A 130 0.96 6.87 -2.17
CA TYR A 130 1.17 7.75 -3.31
C TYR A 130 0.26 7.40 -4.49
N PRO A 131 -0.39 8.40 -5.12
CA PRO A 131 -1.26 8.17 -6.27
C PRO A 131 -0.56 7.42 -7.41
N MET A 132 0.68 7.78 -7.75
CA MET A 132 1.42 7.12 -8.84
C MET A 132 1.57 5.60 -8.61
N ASN A 133 1.97 5.22 -7.40
CA ASN A 133 2.20 3.82 -7.03
C ASN A 133 0.90 3.01 -6.99
N THR A 134 -0.14 3.59 -6.39
CA THR A 134 -1.47 2.98 -6.33
C THR A 134 -2.10 2.87 -7.72
N GLN A 135 -1.87 3.84 -8.61
CA GLN A 135 -2.30 3.78 -10.02
C GLN A 135 -1.61 2.65 -10.80
N ILE A 136 -0.33 2.37 -10.56
CA ILE A 136 0.35 1.21 -11.16
C ILE A 136 -0.38 -0.09 -10.76
N ILE A 137 -0.70 -0.23 -9.47
CA ILE A 137 -1.45 -1.39 -8.95
C ILE A 137 -2.84 -1.47 -9.59
N ILE A 138 -3.61 -0.39 -9.56
CA ILE A 138 -4.98 -0.33 -10.08
C ILE A 138 -5.00 -0.62 -11.59
N LYS A 139 -4.05 -0.10 -12.37
CA LYS A 139 -3.98 -0.34 -13.82
C LYS A 139 -3.61 -1.78 -14.17
N LYS A 140 -2.66 -2.39 -13.44
CA LYS A 140 -2.15 -3.73 -13.76
C LYS A 140 -2.87 -4.89 -13.08
N CYS A 141 -3.71 -4.63 -12.08
CA CYS A 141 -4.40 -5.68 -11.29
C CYS A 141 -5.93 -5.66 -11.48
N LYS A 142 -6.61 -6.70 -11.02
CA LYS A 142 -8.08 -6.77 -10.90
C LYS A 142 -8.50 -7.73 -9.79
N GLY A 143 -9.73 -7.58 -9.30
CA GLY A 143 -10.35 -8.45 -8.29
C GLY A 143 -9.56 -8.48 -6.98
N LYS A 144 -9.56 -9.64 -6.30
CA LYS A 144 -8.84 -9.82 -5.03
C LYS A 144 -7.34 -9.52 -5.14
N ALA A 145 -6.71 -9.80 -6.27
CA ALA A 145 -5.28 -9.48 -6.46
C ALA A 145 -5.01 -7.96 -6.43
N LEU A 146 -5.95 -7.13 -6.92
CA LEU A 146 -5.86 -5.68 -6.80
C LEU A 146 -5.93 -5.27 -5.32
N LEU A 147 -6.96 -5.72 -4.61
CA LEU A 147 -7.17 -5.36 -3.20
C LEU A 147 -5.97 -5.77 -2.34
N ARG A 148 -5.52 -7.02 -2.45
CA ARG A 148 -4.38 -7.53 -1.67
C ARG A 148 -3.08 -6.79 -1.96
N ARG A 149 -2.82 -6.41 -3.21
CA ARG A 149 -1.62 -5.62 -3.56
C ARG A 149 -1.69 -4.20 -3.00
N LEU A 150 -2.87 -3.57 -2.99
CA LEU A 150 -3.07 -2.29 -2.32
C LEU A 150 -2.85 -2.41 -0.81
N ALA A 151 -3.38 -3.46 -0.17
CA ALA A 151 -3.17 -3.72 1.26
C ALA A 151 -1.70 -3.95 1.60
N VAL A 152 -0.99 -4.77 0.82
CA VAL A 152 0.45 -5.01 1.00
C VAL A 152 1.26 -3.75 0.79
N TYR A 153 0.94 -2.95 -0.23
CA TYR A 153 1.61 -1.66 -0.44
C TYR A 153 1.37 -0.70 0.74
N ALA A 154 0.15 -0.63 1.27
CA ALA A 154 -0.15 0.22 2.42
C ALA A 154 0.53 -0.28 3.71
N ALA A 155 0.59 -1.61 3.93
CA ALA A 155 1.34 -2.21 5.04
C ALA A 155 2.85 -1.98 4.91
N PHE A 156 3.37 -2.01 3.68
CA PHE A 156 4.74 -1.62 3.40
C PHE A 156 4.99 -0.17 3.81
N ARG A 157 4.11 0.74 3.39
CA ARG A 157 4.19 2.17 3.74
C ARG A 157 4.03 2.45 5.22
N SER A 158 3.29 1.65 5.97
CA SER A 158 3.10 1.85 7.40
C SER A 158 4.39 1.67 8.21
N MET A 159 5.37 0.94 7.67
CA MET A 159 6.70 0.81 8.26
C MET A 159 7.62 2.01 8.01
N ILE A 160 7.24 2.92 7.12
CA ILE A 160 7.98 4.17 6.90
C ILE A 160 7.49 5.20 7.93
N PHE A 161 8.45 5.88 8.55
CA PHE A 161 8.17 7.01 9.43
C PHE A 161 8.13 8.30 8.61
N GLU A 162 7.01 9.00 8.66
CA GLU A 162 6.79 10.23 7.91
C GLU A 162 7.27 11.43 8.75
N GLY A 163 8.25 12.21 8.26
CA GLY A 163 8.80 13.37 8.98
C GLY A 163 10.20 13.77 8.49
N LYS A 164 10.70 14.95 8.89
CA LYS A 164 12.06 15.43 8.50
C LYS A 164 13.19 14.48 8.93
N ASN A 165 13.01 13.80 10.06
CA ASN A 165 13.93 12.78 10.60
C ASN A 165 13.38 11.35 10.43
N GLY A 166 12.35 11.17 9.60
CA GLY A 166 11.69 9.88 9.43
C GLY A 166 12.56 8.87 8.70
N ASN A 167 12.54 7.61 9.15
CA ASN A 167 13.21 6.52 8.46
C ASN A 167 12.39 6.09 7.23
N LYS A 168 12.93 6.35 6.04
CA LYS A 168 12.36 5.96 4.73
C LYS A 168 12.81 4.59 4.24
N ILE A 169 13.71 3.95 4.99
CA ILE A 169 14.30 2.66 4.65
C ILE A 169 13.73 1.58 5.56
N ILE A 170 13.35 0.46 4.96
CA ILE A 170 12.80 -0.70 5.65
C ILE A 170 13.82 -1.83 5.60
N GLU A 171 14.29 -2.20 6.78
CA GLU A 171 15.22 -3.32 7.00
C GLU A 171 14.56 -4.49 7.73
N LYS A 172 13.25 -4.40 7.98
CA LYS A 172 12.48 -5.43 8.66
C LYS A 172 12.30 -6.64 7.74
N PRO A 173 12.35 -7.88 8.27
CA PRO A 173 12.11 -9.08 7.48
C PRO A 173 10.70 -9.09 6.88
N ILE A 174 10.54 -9.74 5.73
CA ILE A 174 9.23 -9.95 5.09
C ILE A 174 8.23 -10.64 6.05
N ALA A 175 8.72 -11.51 6.93
CA ALA A 175 7.90 -12.16 7.95
C ALA A 175 7.19 -11.15 8.86
N TYR A 176 7.85 -10.04 9.21
CA TYR A 176 7.24 -8.98 10.01
C TYR A 176 6.06 -8.31 9.26
N MET A 177 6.22 -8.04 7.96
CA MET A 177 5.13 -7.50 7.14
C MET A 177 3.97 -8.49 7.01
N ALA A 178 4.29 -9.77 6.84
CA ALA A 178 3.31 -10.84 6.72
C ALA A 178 2.43 -10.92 7.98
N THR A 179 3.07 -10.78 9.14
CA THR A 179 2.39 -10.66 10.44
C THR A 179 1.44 -9.48 10.49
N LEU A 180 1.80 -8.28 10.00
CA LEU A 180 0.90 -7.10 10.01
C LEU A 180 -0.46 -7.35 9.31
N LEU A 181 -0.48 -8.23 8.31
CA LEU A 181 -1.69 -8.56 7.53
C LEU A 181 -2.29 -9.93 7.87
N GLY A 182 -1.70 -10.68 8.82
CA GLY A 182 -2.16 -12.03 9.16
C GLY A 182 -2.07 -13.03 8.00
N ILE A 183 -1.08 -12.90 7.11
CA ILE A 183 -0.91 -13.78 5.94
C ILE A 183 0.37 -14.64 6.03
N PRO A 184 0.45 -15.77 5.31
CA PRO A 184 1.68 -16.55 5.22
C PRO A 184 2.85 -15.77 4.60
N LYS A 185 4.07 -16.05 5.06
CA LYS A 185 5.31 -15.43 4.55
C LYS A 185 5.45 -15.63 3.03
N SER A 186 5.19 -16.82 2.51
CA SER A 186 5.26 -17.14 1.07
C SER A 186 4.29 -16.32 0.22
N THR A 187 3.08 -16.08 0.73
CA THR A 187 2.10 -15.19 0.12
C THR A 187 2.61 -13.75 0.09
N MET A 188 3.18 -13.27 1.20
CA MET A 188 3.79 -11.94 1.25
C MET A 188 4.97 -11.81 0.28
N GLU A 189 5.86 -12.80 0.20
CA GLU A 189 6.98 -12.83 -0.75
C GLU A 189 6.49 -12.68 -2.20
N THR A 190 5.40 -13.34 -2.55
CA THR A 190 4.77 -13.23 -3.88
C THR A 190 4.29 -11.81 -4.15
N HIS A 191 3.63 -11.16 -3.18
CA HIS A 191 3.18 -9.78 -3.33
C HIS A 191 4.34 -8.79 -3.39
N ILE A 192 5.35 -8.92 -2.53
CA ILE A 192 6.54 -8.07 -2.50
C ILE A 192 7.34 -8.21 -3.79
N LYS A 193 7.52 -9.44 -4.30
CA LYS A 193 8.14 -9.66 -5.63
C LYS A 193 7.38 -8.88 -6.71
N TRP A 194 6.05 -9.01 -6.76
CA TRP A 194 5.26 -8.28 -7.77
C TRP A 194 5.44 -6.76 -7.66
N LEU A 195 5.49 -6.20 -6.44
CA LEU A 195 5.72 -4.76 -6.23
C LEU A 195 7.11 -4.32 -6.71
N ARG A 196 8.15 -5.15 -6.53
CA ARG A 196 9.50 -4.91 -7.07
C ARG A 196 9.53 -4.93 -8.59
N ASP A 197 8.99 -5.99 -9.18
CA ASP A 197 8.97 -6.21 -10.64
C ASP A 197 8.20 -5.11 -11.39
N ASN A 198 7.32 -4.37 -10.69
CA ASN A 198 6.51 -3.30 -11.25
C ASN A 198 6.96 -1.90 -10.80
N TYR A 199 8.13 -1.76 -10.19
CA TYR A 199 8.69 -0.50 -9.71
C TYR A 199 7.75 0.28 -8.79
N VAL A 200 6.98 -0.42 -7.96
CA VAL A 200 6.16 0.21 -6.91
C VAL A 200 6.99 0.44 -5.65
N ILE A 201 7.96 -0.45 -5.40
CA ILE A 201 8.93 -0.34 -4.32
C ILE A 201 10.34 -0.51 -4.87
N ALA A 202 11.31 0.10 -4.19
CA ALA A 202 12.72 -0.09 -4.43
C ALA A 202 13.30 -1.08 -3.39
N TYR A 203 14.34 -1.79 -3.79
CA TYR A 203 15.11 -2.67 -2.93
C TYR A 203 16.55 -2.82 -3.41
N PHE A 204 17.42 -3.22 -2.48
CA PHE A 204 18.69 -3.88 -2.76
C PHE A 204 18.79 -5.18 -1.97
N LYS A 205 19.34 -6.22 -2.60
CA LYS A 205 19.76 -7.44 -1.92
C LYS A 205 21.26 -7.32 -1.65
N CYS A 206 21.66 -7.52 -0.40
CA CYS A 206 23.02 -7.25 0.05
C CYS A 206 23.56 -8.42 0.86
N SER A 207 24.87 -8.66 0.75
CA SER A 207 25.56 -9.56 1.68
C SER A 207 26.12 -8.80 2.88
N ILE A 208 25.95 -9.37 4.08
CA ILE A 208 26.36 -8.73 5.34
C ILE A 208 27.65 -9.38 5.84
N SER A 209 28.57 -8.53 6.30
CA SER A 209 29.91 -8.94 6.75
C SER A 209 29.92 -9.78 8.04
N GLU A 210 28.90 -9.67 8.91
CA GLU A 210 28.96 -10.11 10.31
C GLU A 210 27.97 -11.22 10.72
N THR A 211 27.14 -11.79 9.82
CA THR A 211 26.05 -12.70 10.23
C THR A 211 25.99 -14.05 9.50
N LYS A 212 25.54 -15.10 10.22
CA LYS A 212 25.19 -16.43 9.68
C LYS A 212 24.09 -16.41 8.61
N ALA A 213 23.32 -15.33 8.51
CA ALA A 213 22.43 -15.05 7.40
C ALA A 213 23.21 -14.20 6.39
N PRO A 214 23.66 -14.77 5.26
CA PRO A 214 24.59 -14.09 4.37
C PRO A 214 23.92 -12.99 3.55
N GLU A 215 22.58 -12.87 3.58
CA GLU A 215 21.83 -11.98 2.71
C GLU A 215 20.75 -11.21 3.47
N LYS A 216 20.63 -9.91 3.18
CA LYS A 216 19.57 -9.04 3.66
C LYS A 216 18.99 -8.23 2.50
N ILE A 217 17.68 -8.06 2.50
CA ILE A 217 17.00 -7.18 1.56
C ILE A 217 16.60 -5.91 2.29
N ILE A 218 16.98 -4.78 1.73
CA ILE A 218 16.70 -3.45 2.25
C ILE A 218 15.78 -2.76 1.25
N TYR A 219 14.64 -2.27 1.72
CA TYR A 219 13.58 -1.72 0.87
C TYR A 219 13.37 -0.22 1.11
N ALA A 220 12.75 0.44 0.13
CA ALA A 220 12.15 1.77 0.25
C ALA A 220 10.94 1.87 -0.69
N ASP A 221 10.10 2.89 -0.53
CA ASP A 221 9.17 3.25 -1.60
C ASP A 221 9.98 3.64 -2.86
N ILE A 222 9.47 3.38 -4.07
CA ILE A 222 10.17 3.76 -5.29
C ILE A 222 10.48 5.26 -5.34
N MET A 223 9.62 6.09 -4.72
CA MET A 223 9.81 7.53 -4.61
C MET A 223 11.06 7.90 -3.78
N ASP A 224 11.52 7.01 -2.92
CA ASP A 224 12.67 7.18 -2.03
C ASP A 224 13.88 6.33 -2.48
N CYS A 225 13.91 5.88 -3.74
CA CYS A 225 14.97 5.01 -4.28
C CYS A 225 16.38 5.63 -4.20
N ILE A 226 16.53 6.96 -4.30
CA ILE A 226 17.82 7.63 -4.13
C ILE A 226 18.26 7.61 -2.67
N ILE A 227 17.33 7.77 -1.72
CA ILE A 227 17.65 7.70 -0.29
C ILE A 227 18.10 6.27 0.05
N LEU A 228 17.46 5.26 -0.55
CA LEU A 228 17.90 3.88 -0.45
C LEU A 228 19.31 3.70 -1.02
N LYS A 229 19.59 4.21 -2.23
CA LYS A 229 20.91 4.16 -2.85
C LYS A 229 22.00 4.74 -1.95
N GLU A 230 21.78 5.95 -1.43
CA GLU A 230 22.76 6.62 -0.55
C GLU A 230 22.93 5.88 0.78
N ASN A 231 21.86 5.29 1.34
CA ASN A 231 21.95 4.43 2.51
C ASN A 231 22.84 3.19 2.26
N ILE A 232 22.68 2.53 1.10
CA ILE A 232 23.52 1.39 0.73
C ILE A 232 24.98 1.80 0.54
N LYS A 233 25.25 2.92 -0.16
CA LYS A 233 26.62 3.44 -0.31
C LYS A 233 27.28 3.71 1.04
N TYR A 234 26.55 4.36 1.95
CA TYR A 234 27.05 4.62 3.30
C TYR A 234 27.39 3.32 4.03
N LYS A 235 26.52 2.31 3.96
CA LYS A 235 26.75 1.01 4.62
C LYS A 235 27.90 0.20 4.02
N LEU A 236 28.11 0.27 2.71
CA LEU A 236 29.29 -0.28 2.04
C LEU A 236 30.57 0.40 2.54
N ALA A 237 30.59 1.73 2.57
CA ALA A 237 31.75 2.50 3.03
C ALA A 237 32.09 2.25 4.51
N LYS A 238 31.09 1.93 5.34
CA LYS A 238 31.25 1.56 6.75
C LYS A 238 31.52 0.07 6.98
N GLY A 239 31.56 -0.76 5.94
CA GLY A 239 31.81 -2.20 6.05
C GLY A 239 30.64 -3.03 6.60
N HIS A 240 29.47 -2.43 6.83
CA HIS A 240 28.27 -3.14 7.30
C HIS A 240 27.66 -4.03 6.20
N ILE A 241 27.86 -3.65 4.94
CA ILE A 241 27.52 -4.45 3.76
C ILE A 241 28.84 -4.81 3.06
N LYS A 242 29.03 -6.08 2.76
CA LYS A 242 30.20 -6.57 2.00
C LYS A 242 30.03 -6.32 0.52
N GLU A 243 28.87 -6.68 -0.02
CA GLU A 243 28.56 -6.55 -1.45
C GLU A 243 27.06 -6.39 -1.70
N VAL A 244 26.73 -5.78 -2.84
CA VAL A 244 25.35 -5.67 -3.34
C VAL A 244 25.15 -6.71 -4.43
N LEU A 245 24.20 -7.61 -4.18
CA LEU A 245 23.89 -8.76 -5.04
C LEU A 245 22.86 -8.42 -6.11
N GLU A 246 21.92 -7.52 -5.79
CA GLU A 246 20.78 -7.16 -6.65
C GLU A 246 20.29 -5.75 -6.39
#